data_AF-A0A432SW79-F1
#
_entry.id   AF-A0A432SW79-F1
#
_cell.length_a   1.000
_cell.length_b   1.000
_cell.length_c   1.000
_cell.angle_alpha   90.00
_cell.angle_beta   90.00
_cell.angle_gamma   90.00
#
_symmetry.space_group_name_H-M   'P 1'
#
loop_
_entity.id
_entity.type
_entity.pdbx_description
1 polymer ?
#
loop_
_entity_poly.entity_id
_entity_poly.type
_entity_poly.pdbx_seq_one_letter_code
_entity_poly.pdbx_strand_id
1 'polypeptide(L)'
;MAVWAIGDIQGCYTSFKALLEKIAFNPKKDRLWIAGDLVNRGEDSLETLEYLYGIKENIEVVLGNHDISLIAAYYGIKKSNPTIDPILTSPNAKKLIDWLRRQKFLHVDYKMGYCMAHAGISPEFDLGMALSYAKRIEEKLQSEDAEFWLKQMFKHGSVRFDREANAIDIDRYILSAFTRMRYCYGDYRLDFDQKGAPTEVLREKGLKPWFACDNRIDIELKIIFG
;
A
#
# COMPACT_ATOMS: atom_id res chain seq x y z
N MET A 1 -0.58 0.56 26.44
CA MET A 1 -0.10 0.38 25.07
C MET A 1 -1.24 0.74 24.15
N ALA A 2 -1.11 1.85 23.42
CA ALA A 2 -2.05 2.19 22.36
C ALA A 2 -1.53 1.71 21.00
N VAL A 3 -2.44 1.51 20.05
CA VAL A 3 -2.12 1.28 18.64
C VAL A 3 -2.80 2.39 17.85
N TRP A 4 -2.00 3.16 17.11
CA TRP A 4 -2.51 4.27 16.28
C TRP A 4 -2.39 3.92 14.81
N ALA A 5 -3.50 3.95 14.09
CA ALA A 5 -3.51 3.83 12.64
C ALA A 5 -3.46 5.22 11.99
N ILE A 6 -2.50 5.43 11.11
CA ILE A 6 -2.26 6.69 10.41
C ILE A 6 -2.30 6.40 8.90
N GLY A 7 -3.02 7.24 8.16
CA GLY A 7 -3.11 7.17 6.70
C GLY A 7 -1.83 7.64 6.00
N ASP A 8 -1.96 7.93 4.72
CA ASP A 8 -0.89 8.48 3.87
C ASP A 8 -0.09 9.59 4.53
N ILE A 9 1.24 9.43 4.54
CA ILE A 9 2.17 10.44 5.07
C ILE A 9 2.67 11.34 3.93
N GLN A 10 2.96 10.75 2.76
CA GLN A 10 3.37 11.45 1.54
C GLN A 10 4.51 12.45 1.77
N GLY A 11 5.54 12.04 2.52
CA GLY A 11 6.69 12.91 2.83
C GLY A 11 6.37 14.15 3.66
N CYS A 12 5.18 14.26 4.26
CA CYS A 12 4.82 15.37 5.14
C CYS A 12 5.39 15.18 6.57
N TYR A 13 6.72 15.07 6.69
CA TYR A 13 7.42 14.76 7.93
C TYR A 13 7.02 15.69 9.09
N THR A 14 7.01 17.00 8.85
CA THR A 14 6.66 18.00 9.86
C THR A 14 5.25 17.80 10.43
N SER A 15 4.25 17.61 9.56
CA SER A 15 2.87 17.35 9.96
C SER A 15 2.73 16.01 10.69
N PHE A 16 3.45 14.99 10.24
CA PHE A 16 3.47 13.68 10.89
C PHE A 16 4.06 13.77 12.30
N LYS A 17 5.17 14.48 12.49
CA LYS A 17 5.77 14.72 13.81
C LYS A 17 4.83 15.49 14.74
N ALA A 18 4.17 16.53 14.25
CA ALA A 18 3.19 17.28 15.02
C ALA A 18 1.99 16.40 15.45
N LEU A 19 1.54 15.49 14.59
CA LEU A 19 0.51 14.51 14.94
C LEU A 19 1.00 13.57 16.06
N LEU A 20 2.21 13.01 15.93
CA LEU A 20 2.79 12.13 16.94
C LEU A 20 2.95 12.81 18.30
N GLU A 21 3.32 14.09 18.32
CA GLU A 21 3.37 14.90 19.54
C GLU A 21 1.97 15.11 20.14
N LYS A 22 0.98 15.44 19.31
CA LYS A 22 -0.40 15.66 19.74
C LYS A 22 -1.03 14.43 20.40
N ILE A 23 -0.71 13.24 19.92
CA ILE A 23 -1.18 11.96 20.50
C ILE A 23 -0.25 11.43 21.59
N ALA A 24 0.80 12.19 21.94
CA ALA A 24 1.84 11.81 22.90
C ALA A 24 2.45 10.42 22.61
N PHE A 25 2.67 10.09 21.33
CA PHE A 25 3.15 8.79 20.90
C PHE A 25 4.51 8.46 21.53
N ASN A 26 4.59 7.29 22.16
CA ASN A 26 5.84 6.78 22.72
C ASN A 26 6.25 5.47 22.05
N PRO A 27 7.29 5.45 21.19
CA PRO A 27 7.71 4.23 20.50
C PRO A 27 8.23 3.13 21.43
N LYS A 28 8.45 3.40 22.72
CA LYS A 28 8.80 2.35 23.70
C LYS A 28 7.58 1.67 24.31
N LYS A 29 6.36 2.19 24.08
CA LYS A 29 5.13 1.74 24.75
C LYS A 29 3.94 1.54 23.80
N ASP A 30 3.93 2.24 22.69
CA ASP A 30 2.83 2.30 21.72
C ASP A 30 3.29 1.77 20.36
N ARG A 31 2.32 1.40 19.52
CA ARG A 31 2.58 0.95 18.15
C ARG A 31 1.93 1.88 17.14
N LEU A 32 2.53 1.99 15.95
CA LEU A 32 1.91 2.64 14.80
C LEU A 32 1.56 1.63 13.73
N TRP A 33 0.40 1.79 13.12
CA TRP A 33 0.02 1.16 11.87
C TRP A 33 -0.02 2.26 10.81
N ILE A 34 0.70 2.09 9.71
CA ILE A 34 0.79 3.09 8.66
C ILE A 34 0.25 2.49 7.36
N ALA A 35 -0.75 3.17 6.80
CA ALA A 35 -1.50 2.70 5.64
C ALA A 35 -0.79 2.89 4.28
N GLY A 36 0.54 3.05 4.28
CA GLY A 36 1.35 3.20 3.07
C GLY A 36 1.49 4.64 2.59
N ASP A 37 2.00 4.78 1.36
CA ASP A 37 2.36 6.05 0.73
C ASP A 37 3.16 6.94 1.71
N LEU A 38 4.28 6.39 2.18
CA LEU A 38 5.17 7.03 3.16
C LEU A 38 5.86 8.27 2.56
N VAL A 39 6.12 8.20 1.26
CA VAL A 39 6.97 9.13 0.50
C VAL A 39 6.19 9.77 -0.65
N ASN A 40 6.86 10.68 -1.36
CA ASN A 40 6.39 11.37 -2.56
C ASN A 40 5.39 12.51 -2.24
N ARG A 41 5.34 13.52 -3.11
CA ARG A 41 4.56 14.78 -2.96
C ARG A 41 5.13 15.77 -1.94
N GLY A 42 5.37 15.36 -0.69
CA GLY A 42 6.02 16.18 0.33
C GLY A 42 7.54 16.26 0.13
N GLU A 43 8.12 17.39 0.50
CA GLU A 43 9.55 17.68 0.32
C GLU A 43 10.43 16.83 1.26
N ASP A 44 9.91 16.43 2.43
CA ASP A 44 10.65 15.74 3.50
C ASP A 44 10.49 14.19 3.44
N SER A 45 10.51 13.62 2.23
CA SER A 45 10.33 12.17 2.06
C SER A 45 11.49 11.35 2.64
N LEU A 46 12.72 11.87 2.59
CA LEU A 46 13.89 11.19 3.17
C LEU A 46 13.79 11.13 4.70
N GLU A 47 13.49 12.27 5.32
CA GLU A 47 13.32 12.43 6.77
C GLU A 47 12.21 11.54 7.29
N THR A 48 11.09 11.47 6.54
CA THR A 48 9.98 10.56 6.84
C THR A 48 10.45 9.11 6.87
N LEU A 49 11.16 8.67 5.82
CA LEU A 49 11.61 7.29 5.70
C LEU A 49 12.68 6.92 6.73
N GLU A 50 13.62 7.83 7.01
CA GLU A 50 14.66 7.65 8.04
C GLU A 50 14.07 7.57 9.45
N TYR A 51 13.09 8.42 9.76
CA TYR A 51 12.40 8.38 11.05
C TYR A 51 11.66 7.05 11.25
N LEU A 52 10.87 6.62 10.26
CA LEU A 52 10.14 5.34 10.32
C LEU A 52 11.09 4.15 10.44
N TYR A 53 12.20 4.16 9.69
CA TYR A 53 13.26 3.16 9.84
C TYR A 53 13.85 3.14 11.26
N GLY A 54 14.00 4.32 11.88
CA GLY A 54 14.49 4.47 13.26
C GLY A 54 13.58 3.83 14.31
N ILE A 55 12.26 3.82 14.08
CA ILE A 55 11.27 3.20 14.98
C ILE A 55 10.69 1.88 14.47
N LYS A 56 11.31 1.26 13.46
CA LYS A 56 10.79 0.11 12.71
C LYS A 56 10.30 -1.08 13.56
N GLU A 57 10.87 -1.28 14.74
CA GLU A 57 10.47 -2.37 15.66
C GLU A 57 9.07 -2.18 16.26
N ASN A 58 8.52 -0.96 16.19
CA ASN A 58 7.25 -0.58 16.84
C ASN A 58 6.19 -0.13 15.82
N ILE A 59 6.42 -0.37 14.54
CA ILE A 59 5.48 0.00 13.48
C ILE A 59 5.12 -1.21 12.63
N GLU A 60 3.92 -1.18 12.07
CA GLU A 60 3.46 -2.07 11.01
C GLU A 60 3.13 -1.21 9.81
N VAL A 61 3.74 -1.50 8.67
CA VAL A 61 3.57 -0.76 7.42
C VAL A 61 2.96 -1.67 6.39
N VAL A 62 1.96 -1.16 5.67
CA VAL A 62 1.56 -1.72 4.37
C VAL A 62 2.04 -0.83 3.24
N LEU A 63 2.39 -1.43 2.10
CA LEU A 63 2.95 -0.72 0.95
C LEU A 63 1.84 -0.09 0.09
N GLY A 64 2.01 1.20 -0.22
CA GLY A 64 1.18 1.95 -1.15
C GLY A 64 1.81 2.11 -2.53
N ASN A 65 1.08 2.76 -3.45
CA ASN A 65 1.54 2.92 -4.84
C ASN A 65 2.80 3.80 -4.99
N HIS A 66 3.01 4.76 -4.09
CA HIS A 66 4.16 5.66 -4.12
C HIS A 66 5.39 4.97 -3.54
N ASP A 67 5.22 4.10 -2.55
CA ASP A 67 6.30 3.26 -2.02
C ASP A 67 6.84 2.32 -3.09
N ILE A 68 5.96 1.62 -3.82
CA ILE A 68 6.33 0.76 -4.95
C ILE A 68 7.00 1.56 -6.07
N SER A 69 6.54 2.79 -6.32
CA SER A 69 7.16 3.69 -7.30
C SER A 69 8.58 4.11 -6.89
N LEU A 70 8.83 4.35 -5.61
CA LEU A 70 10.17 4.65 -5.08
C LEU A 70 11.11 3.45 -5.26
N ILE A 71 10.67 2.24 -4.91
CA ILE A 71 11.46 1.02 -5.09
C ILE A 71 11.79 0.82 -6.57
N ALA A 72 10.83 1.08 -7.46
CA ALA A 72 11.04 0.99 -8.90
C ALA A 72 12.03 2.05 -9.42
N ALA A 73 12.00 3.26 -8.86
CA ALA A 73 12.95 4.32 -9.22
C ALA A 73 14.37 3.97 -8.77
N TYR A 74 14.53 3.34 -7.59
CA TYR A 74 15.82 2.85 -7.12
C TYR A 74 16.44 1.82 -8.08
N TYR A 75 15.63 0.93 -8.66
CA TYR A 75 16.07 -0.01 -9.69
C TYR A 75 16.17 0.59 -11.10
N GLY A 76 15.93 1.90 -11.28
CA GLY A 76 15.95 2.54 -12.59
C GLY A 76 14.80 2.12 -13.53
N ILE A 77 13.77 1.46 -13.02
CA ILE A 77 12.59 1.02 -13.79
C ILE A 77 11.65 2.20 -14.07
N LYS A 78 11.54 3.12 -13.11
CA LYS A 78 10.68 4.31 -13.19
C LYS A 78 11.51 5.56 -13.04
N LYS A 79 11.09 6.64 -13.71
CA LYS A 79 11.73 7.95 -13.54
C LYS A 79 11.52 8.44 -12.09
N SER A 80 12.60 8.93 -11.48
CA SER A 80 12.54 9.60 -10.19
C SER A 80 11.93 11.00 -10.29
N ASN A 81 11.82 11.71 -9.17
CA ASN A 81 11.35 13.09 -9.11
C ASN A 81 11.97 13.81 -7.90
N PRO A 82 11.92 15.16 -7.84
CA PRO A 82 12.60 15.93 -6.81
C PRO A 82 12.24 15.56 -5.36
N THR A 83 11.03 15.06 -5.11
CA THR A 83 10.61 14.68 -3.75
C THR A 83 11.21 13.35 -3.28
N ILE A 84 11.67 12.49 -4.19
CA ILE A 84 12.30 11.20 -3.84
C ILE A 84 13.78 11.11 -4.20
N ASP A 85 14.31 12.04 -5.01
CA ASP A 85 15.73 12.11 -5.35
C ASP A 85 16.65 12.16 -4.11
N PRO A 86 16.30 12.84 -2.99
CA PRO A 86 17.10 12.80 -1.77
C PRO A 86 17.23 11.38 -1.20
N ILE A 87 16.21 10.52 -1.32
CA ILE A 87 16.28 9.13 -0.87
C ILE A 87 17.25 8.34 -1.74
N LEU A 88 17.18 8.52 -3.06
CA LEU A 88 17.98 7.76 -4.03
C LEU A 88 19.46 8.13 -3.99
N THR A 89 19.78 9.39 -3.67
CA THR A 89 21.15 9.90 -3.57
C THR A 89 21.73 9.82 -2.16
N SER A 90 20.92 9.48 -1.15
CA SER A 90 21.37 9.30 0.23
C SER A 90 22.38 8.14 0.35
N PRO A 91 23.43 8.27 1.20
CA PRO A 91 24.31 7.15 1.52
C PRO A 91 23.55 5.97 2.15
N ASN A 92 22.36 6.21 2.71
CA ASN A 92 21.49 5.17 3.28
C ASN A 92 20.49 4.56 2.28
N ALA A 93 20.50 4.97 1.00
CA ALA A 93 19.50 4.57 0.01
C ALA A 93 19.25 3.05 0.01
N LYS A 94 20.30 2.24 -0.16
CA LYS A 94 20.20 0.78 -0.16
C LYS A 94 19.51 0.25 1.10
N LYS A 95 19.93 0.73 2.27
CA LYS A 95 19.41 0.29 3.58
C LYS A 95 17.93 0.63 3.74
N LEU A 96 17.51 1.82 3.32
CA LEU A 96 16.11 2.25 3.40
C LEU A 96 15.24 1.48 2.41
N ILE A 97 15.69 1.29 1.17
CA ILE A 97 14.96 0.54 0.14
C ILE A 97 14.87 -0.94 0.51
N ASP A 98 15.94 -1.54 1.04
CA ASP A 98 15.96 -2.93 1.51
C ASP A 98 14.99 -3.16 2.67
N TRP A 99 14.79 -2.16 3.52
CA TRP A 99 13.77 -2.20 4.56
C TRP A 99 12.37 -2.02 3.97
N LEU A 100 12.16 -1.03 3.09
CA LEU A 100 10.86 -0.72 2.51
C LEU A 100 10.30 -1.91 1.72
N ARG A 101 11.11 -2.57 0.90
CA ARG A 101 10.70 -3.75 0.12
C ARG A 101 10.31 -4.98 0.95
N ARG A 102 10.63 -4.98 2.26
CA ARG A 102 10.26 -6.04 3.21
C ARG A 102 8.97 -5.76 3.97
N GLN A 103 8.31 -4.64 3.70
CA GLN A 103 7.01 -4.33 4.30
C GLN A 103 5.89 -5.15 3.64
N LYS A 104 4.75 -5.21 4.33
CA LYS A 104 3.60 -6.05 3.94
C LYS A 104 2.74 -5.34 2.90
N PHE A 105 1.83 -6.06 2.26
CA PHE A 105 0.67 -5.47 1.57
C PHE A 105 -0.61 -5.60 2.40
N LEU A 106 -0.65 -6.56 3.32
CA LEU A 106 -1.77 -6.79 4.24
C LEU A 106 -1.25 -7.07 5.65
N HIS A 107 -1.63 -6.24 6.62
CA HIS A 107 -1.41 -6.48 8.04
C HIS A 107 -2.71 -6.98 8.68
N VAL A 108 -2.62 -7.95 9.60
CA VAL A 108 -3.79 -8.52 10.31
C VAL A 108 -3.49 -8.65 11.80
N ASP A 109 -4.43 -8.20 12.63
CA ASP A 109 -4.48 -8.47 14.06
C ASP A 109 -5.86 -9.04 14.42
N TYR A 110 -5.91 -10.37 14.55
CA TYR A 110 -7.12 -11.10 14.92
C TYR A 110 -7.61 -10.78 16.34
N LYS A 111 -6.72 -10.42 17.26
CA LYS A 111 -7.09 -10.12 18.65
C LYS A 111 -7.79 -8.77 18.73
N MET A 112 -7.34 -7.79 17.96
CA MET A 112 -7.99 -6.49 17.86
C MET A 112 -9.22 -6.51 16.95
N GLY A 113 -9.32 -7.47 16.03
CA GLY A 113 -10.40 -7.56 15.06
C GLY A 113 -10.21 -6.61 13.86
N TYR A 114 -8.95 -6.31 13.49
CA TYR A 114 -8.61 -5.37 12.42
C TYR A 114 -7.63 -5.98 11.42
N CYS A 115 -7.73 -5.52 10.17
CA CYS A 115 -6.69 -5.64 9.18
C CYS A 115 -6.44 -4.30 8.50
N MET A 116 -5.27 -4.15 7.86
CA MET A 116 -4.88 -2.93 7.16
C MET A 116 -4.28 -3.27 5.81
N ALA A 117 -4.69 -2.54 4.78
CA ALA A 117 -4.13 -2.59 3.42
C ALA A 117 -4.31 -1.20 2.79
N HIS A 118 -3.37 -0.73 1.97
CA HIS A 118 -3.37 0.64 1.45
C HIS A 118 -4.68 0.98 0.70
N ALA A 119 -5.03 0.21 -0.33
CA ALA A 119 -6.26 0.42 -1.10
C ALA A 119 -7.45 -0.45 -0.64
N GLY A 120 -7.30 -1.23 0.44
CA GLY A 120 -8.30 -2.19 0.90
C GLY A 120 -8.12 -3.61 0.33
N ILE A 121 -9.21 -4.38 0.30
CA ILE A 121 -9.23 -5.79 -0.15
C ILE A 121 -10.19 -5.92 -1.33
N SER A 122 -9.75 -6.55 -2.42
CA SER A 122 -10.59 -6.75 -3.61
C SER A 122 -11.96 -7.35 -3.23
N PRO A 123 -13.06 -6.89 -3.85
CA PRO A 123 -14.39 -7.47 -3.66
C PRO A 123 -14.46 -8.98 -3.91
N GLU A 124 -13.53 -9.54 -4.69
CA GLU A 124 -13.48 -10.96 -5.06
C GLU A 124 -12.72 -11.83 -4.04
N PHE A 125 -12.10 -11.22 -3.02
CA PHE A 125 -11.22 -11.92 -2.09
C PHE A 125 -11.89 -12.08 -0.73
N ASP A 126 -11.94 -13.33 -0.24
CA ASP A 126 -12.04 -13.57 1.19
C ASP A 126 -10.71 -13.24 1.89
N LEU A 127 -10.70 -13.28 3.24
CA LEU A 127 -9.51 -12.96 4.02
C LEU A 127 -8.34 -13.93 3.75
N GLY A 128 -8.64 -15.21 3.50
CA GLY A 128 -7.63 -16.23 3.22
C GLY A 128 -6.94 -16.02 1.87
N MET A 129 -7.72 -15.65 0.85
CA MET A 129 -7.23 -15.24 -0.46
C MET A 129 -6.37 -13.98 -0.34
N ALA A 130 -6.86 -12.96 0.37
CA ALA A 130 -6.13 -11.71 0.56
C ALA A 130 -4.77 -11.94 1.23
N LEU A 131 -4.72 -12.75 2.29
CA LEU A 131 -3.47 -13.13 2.97
C LEU A 131 -2.53 -13.91 2.05
N SER A 132 -3.04 -14.89 1.32
CA SER A 132 -2.24 -15.72 0.42
C SER A 132 -1.63 -14.91 -0.72
N TYR A 133 -2.43 -14.01 -1.32
CA TYR A 133 -1.98 -13.17 -2.42
C TYR A 133 -1.07 -12.03 -1.98
N ALA A 134 -1.31 -11.42 -0.81
CA ALA A 134 -0.36 -10.47 -0.22
C ALA A 134 1.00 -11.14 -0.01
N LYS A 135 1.03 -12.27 0.70
CA LYS A 135 2.27 -13.02 0.97
C LYS A 135 3.01 -13.40 -0.31
N ARG A 136 2.28 -13.82 -1.35
CA ARG A 136 2.86 -14.16 -2.66
C ARG A 136 3.65 -13.00 -3.27
N ILE A 137 3.07 -11.79 -3.32
CA ILE A 137 3.76 -10.63 -3.92
C ILE A 137 4.82 -10.04 -2.98
N GLU A 138 4.67 -10.20 -1.66
CA GLU A 138 5.70 -9.88 -0.67
C GLU A 138 6.95 -10.72 -0.90
N GLU A 139 6.82 -12.04 -1.05
CA GLU A 139 7.95 -12.95 -1.32
C GLU A 139 8.69 -12.56 -2.61
N LYS A 140 7.97 -12.15 -3.66
CA LYS A 140 8.58 -11.67 -4.91
C LYS A 140 9.34 -10.36 -4.70
N LEU A 141 8.71 -9.38 -4.06
CA LEU A 141 9.32 -8.09 -3.79
C LEU A 141 10.52 -8.18 -2.82
N GLN A 142 10.57 -9.20 -1.96
CA GLN A 142 11.66 -9.45 -1.01
C GLN A 142 12.80 -10.31 -1.56
N SER A 143 12.60 -10.98 -2.70
CA SER A 143 13.59 -11.87 -3.33
C SER A 143 14.70 -11.13 -4.08
N GLU A 144 15.85 -11.75 -4.31
CA GLU A 144 16.94 -11.15 -5.12
C GLU A 144 16.48 -10.74 -6.53
N ASP A 145 15.45 -11.41 -7.08
CA ASP A 145 14.88 -11.13 -8.42
C ASP A 145 13.81 -10.01 -8.44
N ALA A 146 13.66 -9.25 -7.36
CA ALA A 146 12.61 -8.23 -7.24
C ALA A 146 12.64 -7.19 -8.35
N GLU A 147 13.82 -6.79 -8.85
CA GLU A 147 13.95 -5.87 -9.98
C GLU A 147 13.23 -6.42 -11.22
N PHE A 148 13.49 -7.68 -11.58
CA PHE A 148 12.91 -8.31 -12.75
C PHE A 148 11.38 -8.44 -12.61
N TRP A 149 10.92 -8.89 -11.44
CA TRP A 149 9.49 -8.98 -11.15
C TRP A 149 8.81 -7.61 -11.23
N LEU A 150 9.39 -6.60 -10.57
CA LEU A 150 8.84 -5.24 -10.51
C LEU A 150 8.77 -4.60 -11.89
N LYS A 151 9.74 -4.87 -12.78
CA LYS A 151 9.69 -4.44 -14.18
C LYS A 151 8.47 -5.00 -14.94
N GLN A 152 8.01 -6.21 -14.61
CA GLN A 152 6.78 -6.74 -15.19
C GLN A 152 5.53 -6.07 -14.62
N MET A 153 5.56 -5.60 -13.38
CA MET A 153 4.41 -5.01 -12.69
C MET A 153 3.98 -3.64 -13.24
N PHE A 154 4.89 -2.90 -13.88
CA PHE A 154 4.57 -1.61 -14.52
C PHE A 154 3.98 -1.72 -15.93
N LYS A 155 3.79 -2.93 -16.45
CA LYS A 155 3.04 -3.16 -17.70
C LYS A 155 1.53 -3.15 -17.43
N HIS A 156 0.73 -3.04 -18.48
CA HIS A 156 -0.74 -3.11 -18.36
C HIS A 156 -1.18 -4.41 -17.69
N GLY A 157 -2.10 -4.29 -16.73
CA GLY A 157 -2.69 -5.41 -15.99
C GLY A 157 -4.18 -5.57 -16.28
N SER A 158 -4.73 -6.70 -15.86
CA SER A 158 -6.17 -6.97 -15.94
C SER A 158 -6.95 -6.14 -14.91
N VAL A 159 -8.19 -5.81 -15.25
CA VAL A 159 -9.18 -5.21 -14.35
C VAL A 159 -10.07 -6.25 -13.65
N ARG A 160 -9.93 -7.53 -14.01
CA ARG A 160 -10.60 -8.67 -13.38
C ARG A 160 -9.60 -9.65 -12.80
N PHE A 161 -9.97 -10.28 -11.70
CA PHE A 161 -9.24 -11.42 -11.21
C PHE A 161 -9.52 -12.64 -12.09
N ASP A 162 -8.45 -13.34 -12.48
CA ASP A 162 -8.54 -14.60 -13.23
C ASP A 162 -7.51 -15.57 -12.65
N ARG A 163 -7.99 -16.67 -12.03
CA ARG A 163 -7.13 -17.69 -11.41
C ARG A 163 -6.38 -18.54 -12.44
N GLU A 164 -6.89 -18.62 -13.66
CA GLU A 164 -6.31 -19.40 -14.75
C GLU A 164 -5.35 -18.57 -15.61
N ALA A 165 -5.26 -17.25 -15.35
CA ALA A 165 -4.27 -16.39 -15.98
C ALA A 165 -2.85 -16.81 -15.61
N ASN A 166 -1.87 -16.39 -16.42
CA ASN A 166 -0.48 -16.66 -16.08
C ASN A 166 -0.08 -15.93 -14.79
N ALA A 167 0.96 -16.45 -14.14
CA ALA A 167 1.44 -15.97 -12.84
C ALA A 167 1.72 -14.46 -12.77
N ILE A 168 2.21 -13.85 -13.85
CA ILE A 168 2.55 -12.42 -13.87
C ILE A 168 1.29 -11.56 -13.96
N ASP A 169 0.28 -11.97 -14.71
CA ASP A 169 -0.99 -11.23 -14.80
C ASP A 169 -1.79 -11.31 -13.50
N ILE A 170 -1.74 -12.45 -12.81
CA ILE A 170 -2.25 -12.59 -11.44
C ILE A 170 -1.54 -11.58 -10.51
N ASP A 171 -0.20 -11.54 -10.51
CA ASP A 171 0.58 -10.64 -9.67
C ASP A 171 0.27 -9.15 -9.96
N ARG A 172 0.10 -8.78 -11.23
CA ARG A 172 -0.28 -7.41 -11.63
C ARG A 172 -1.63 -6.99 -11.07
N TYR A 173 -2.63 -7.87 -11.16
CA TYR A 173 -3.94 -7.60 -10.58
C TYR A 173 -3.83 -7.43 -9.06
N ILE A 174 -3.17 -8.37 -8.38
CA ILE A 174 -3.03 -8.35 -6.92
C ILE A 174 -2.34 -7.06 -6.46
N LEU A 175 -1.22 -6.70 -7.07
CA LEU A 175 -0.50 -5.47 -6.74
C LEU A 175 -1.39 -4.24 -6.94
N SER A 176 -2.10 -4.16 -8.06
CA SER A 176 -2.98 -3.03 -8.36
C SER A 176 -4.19 -2.97 -7.40
N ALA A 177 -4.74 -4.12 -7.03
CA ALA A 177 -5.83 -4.21 -6.06
C ALA A 177 -5.39 -3.70 -4.68
N PHE A 178 -4.21 -4.09 -4.19
CA PHE A 178 -3.71 -3.63 -2.89
C PHE A 178 -3.23 -2.18 -2.88
N THR A 179 -2.76 -1.64 -4.01
CA THR A 179 -2.08 -0.34 -4.04
C THR A 179 -2.85 0.78 -4.73
N ARG A 180 -3.89 0.48 -5.53
CA ARG A 180 -4.52 1.48 -6.41
C ARG A 180 -6.05 1.41 -6.47
N MET A 181 -6.66 0.39 -5.88
CA MET A 181 -8.11 0.20 -5.92
C MET A 181 -8.86 1.38 -5.31
N ARG A 182 -9.94 1.80 -5.97
CA ARG A 182 -10.84 2.85 -5.47
C ARG A 182 -12.29 2.45 -5.73
N TYR A 183 -12.57 2.10 -6.98
CA TYR A 183 -13.91 1.79 -7.46
C TYR A 183 -14.00 0.38 -8.06
N CYS A 184 -15.19 -0.21 -7.99
CA CYS A 184 -15.57 -1.42 -8.69
C CYS A 184 -16.92 -1.27 -9.41
N TYR A 185 -17.10 -2.11 -10.42
CA TYR A 185 -18.39 -2.41 -11.02
C TYR A 185 -19.08 -3.56 -10.27
N GLY A 186 -20.38 -3.73 -10.47
CA GLY A 186 -21.16 -4.81 -9.84
C GLY A 186 -20.74 -6.24 -10.24
N ASP A 187 -19.92 -6.37 -11.29
CA ASP A 187 -19.33 -7.62 -11.78
C ASP A 187 -17.88 -7.84 -11.28
N TYR A 188 -17.49 -7.11 -10.23
CA TYR A 188 -16.18 -7.13 -9.57
C TYR A 188 -15.00 -6.53 -10.34
N ARG A 189 -15.21 -6.04 -11.57
CA ARG A 189 -14.16 -5.30 -12.27
C ARG A 189 -13.71 -4.10 -11.47
N LEU A 190 -12.40 -3.94 -11.34
CA LEU A 190 -11.80 -2.76 -10.75
C LEU A 190 -11.68 -1.65 -11.80
N ASP A 191 -11.86 -0.42 -11.35
CA ASP A 191 -11.59 0.78 -12.13
C ASP A 191 -10.38 1.51 -11.53
N PHE A 192 -9.33 1.66 -12.35
CA PHE A 192 -8.07 2.29 -11.94
C PHE A 192 -7.91 3.71 -12.47
N ASP A 193 -8.88 4.20 -13.24
CA ASP A 193 -8.84 5.50 -13.91
C ASP A 193 -9.63 6.55 -13.12
N GLN A 194 -10.79 6.16 -12.56
CA GLN A 194 -11.63 7.04 -11.76
C GLN A 194 -10.94 7.45 -10.46
N LYS A 195 -10.86 8.77 -10.25
CA LYS A 195 -10.29 9.42 -9.06
C LYS A 195 -11.31 10.37 -8.45
N GLY A 196 -11.14 10.69 -7.18
CA GLY A 196 -11.97 11.67 -6.48
C GLY A 196 -13.25 11.09 -5.86
N ALA A 197 -14.10 11.99 -5.38
CA ALA A 197 -15.26 11.65 -4.55
C ALA A 197 -16.34 10.89 -5.33
N PRO A 198 -17.10 9.99 -4.66
CA PRO A 198 -18.24 9.32 -5.28
C PRO A 198 -19.33 10.33 -5.65
N THR A 199 -19.90 10.22 -6.83
CA THR A 199 -21.00 11.07 -7.30
C THR A 199 -22.16 10.23 -7.83
N GLU A 200 -23.34 10.82 -7.95
CA GLU A 200 -24.51 10.12 -8.51
C GLU A 200 -24.26 9.69 -9.97
N VAL A 201 -23.60 10.54 -10.76
CA VAL A 201 -23.21 10.24 -12.14
C VAL A 201 -22.34 8.98 -12.25
N LEU A 202 -21.46 8.72 -11.27
CA LEU A 202 -20.66 7.50 -11.24
C LEU A 202 -21.51 6.29 -10.86
N ARG A 203 -22.45 6.45 -9.92
CA ARG A 203 -23.37 5.39 -9.51
C ARG A 203 -24.29 4.96 -10.65
N GLU A 204 -24.82 5.91 -11.41
CA GLU A 204 -25.64 5.66 -12.60
C GLU A 204 -24.87 4.88 -13.69
N LYS A 205 -23.55 5.06 -13.77
CA LYS A 205 -22.66 4.26 -14.63
C LYS A 205 -22.31 2.88 -14.06
N GLY A 206 -22.87 2.53 -12.90
CA GLY A 206 -22.62 1.25 -12.22
C GLY A 206 -21.30 1.20 -11.45
N LEU A 207 -20.63 2.35 -11.25
CA LEU A 207 -19.37 2.44 -10.55
C LEU A 207 -19.57 2.84 -9.09
N LYS A 208 -19.09 2.01 -8.16
CA LYS A 208 -19.21 2.22 -6.71
C LYS A 208 -17.85 2.17 -6.04
N PRO A 209 -17.65 2.87 -4.91
CA PRO A 209 -16.48 2.65 -4.06
C PRO A 209 -16.36 1.18 -3.70
N TRP A 210 -15.14 0.66 -3.61
CA TRP A 210 -14.93 -0.79 -3.48
C TRP A 210 -15.65 -1.40 -2.26
N PHE A 211 -15.66 -0.67 -1.15
CA PHE A 211 -16.30 -1.07 0.11
C PHE A 211 -17.84 -0.97 0.09
N ALA A 212 -18.42 -0.41 -0.98
CA ALA A 212 -19.87 -0.26 -1.17
C ALA A 212 -20.42 -1.14 -2.31
N CYS A 213 -19.61 -2.04 -2.87
CA CYS A 213 -20.07 -3.03 -3.85
C CYS A 213 -20.88 -4.12 -3.14
N ASP A 214 -22.15 -4.31 -3.54
CA ASP A 214 -23.13 -5.13 -2.81
C ASP A 214 -22.75 -6.62 -2.70
N ASN A 215 -22.02 -7.14 -3.69
CA ASN A 215 -21.64 -8.54 -3.78
C ASN A 215 -20.21 -8.82 -3.29
N ARG A 216 -19.55 -7.84 -2.67
CA ARG A 216 -18.21 -8.01 -2.11
C ARG A 216 -18.23 -9.17 -1.10
N ILE A 217 -17.24 -10.06 -1.19
CA ILE A 217 -17.02 -11.09 -0.19
C ILE A 217 -16.76 -10.43 1.16
N ASP A 218 -17.52 -10.85 2.17
CA ASP A 218 -17.41 -10.26 3.50
C ASP A 218 -16.08 -10.62 4.17
N ILE A 219 -15.57 -9.68 4.96
CA ILE A 219 -14.34 -9.84 5.72
C ILE A 219 -14.70 -9.61 7.17
N GLU A 220 -14.51 -10.63 8.01
CA GLU A 220 -14.89 -10.60 9.44
C GLU A 220 -14.16 -9.51 10.25
N LEU A 221 -13.05 -8.99 9.72
CA LEU A 221 -12.24 -7.95 10.35
C LEU A 221 -12.60 -6.55 9.84
N LYS A 222 -12.44 -5.55 10.71
CA LYS A 222 -12.51 -4.14 10.31
C LYS A 222 -11.31 -3.78 9.45
N ILE A 223 -11.56 -3.20 8.28
CA ILE A 223 -10.52 -2.86 7.30
C ILE A 223 -10.11 -1.40 7.47
N ILE A 224 -8.83 -1.17 7.74
CA ILE A 224 -8.17 0.13 7.71
C ILE A 224 -7.49 0.29 6.35
N PHE A 225 -7.71 1.42 5.69
CA PHE A 225 -7.10 1.76 4.40
C PHE A 225 -6.90 3.28 4.32
N GLY A 226 -6.01 3.73 3.43
CA GLY A 226 -5.57 5.13 3.30
C GLY A 226 -5.11 5.40 1.89
#